data_AF-A0A2A5Y1K6-F1
#
_entry.id   AF-A0A2A5Y1K6-F1
#
_cell.length_a   1.000
_cell.length_b   1.000
_cell.length_c   1.000
_cell.angle_alpha   90.00
_cell.angle_beta   90.00
_cell.angle_gamma   90.00
#
_symmetry.space_group_name_H-M   'P 1'
#
loop_
_entity.id
_entity.type
_entity.pdbx_description
1 polymer ?
#
loop_
_entity_poly.entity_id
_entity_poly.type
_entity_poly.pdbx_seq_one_letter_code
_entity_poly.pdbx_strand_id
1 'polypeptide(L)' 'MIIEKQKPWLIRTYAGHSSAEASNTLYKKNLKKGQTGLSVAFDLPTQTGYDSDHILAKGEVGKVGVPIS' A
#
# COMPACT_ATOMS: atom_id res chain seq x y z
N MET A 1 -16.38 30.08 25.34
CA MET A 1 -16.02 29.29 24.14
C MET A 1 -15.98 27.82 24.54
N ILE A 2 -16.86 26.99 23.97
CA ILE A 2 -16.74 25.54 24.10
C ILE A 2 -15.68 25.11 23.09
N ILE A 3 -14.57 24.54 23.56
CA ILE A 3 -13.57 23.96 22.67
C ILE A 3 -14.11 22.59 22.26
N GLU A 4 -14.56 22.46 21.01
CA GLU A 4 -14.90 21.16 20.45
C GLU A 4 -13.64 20.28 20.39
N LYS A 5 -13.78 19.02 20.80
CA LYS A 5 -12.71 18.04 20.73
C LYS A 5 -12.36 17.76 19.27
N GLN A 6 -11.14 18.08 18.86
CA GLN A 6 -10.66 17.76 17.51
C GLN A 6 -10.65 16.25 17.29
N LYS A 7 -11.00 15.84 16.06
CA LYS A 7 -10.90 14.45 15.63
C LYS A 7 -9.44 13.98 15.72
N PRO A 8 -9.18 12.74 16.16
CA PRO A 8 -7.81 12.22 16.25
C PRO A 8 -7.18 12.09 14.86
N TRP A 9 -5.85 12.08 14.84
CA TRP A 9 -5.05 11.87 13.62
C TRP A 9 -5.32 10.51 12.97
N LEU A 10 -5.18 10.45 11.65
CA LEU A 10 -5.30 9.20 10.89
C LEU A 10 -4.06 8.33 11.08
N ILE A 11 -4.24 7.09 11.56
CA ILE A 11 -3.19 6.07 11.56
C ILE A 11 -3.18 5.42 10.17
N ARG A 12 -2.16 5.74 9.37
CA ARG A 12 -2.06 5.37 7.95
C ARG A 12 -0.69 4.79 7.60
N THR A 13 -0.44 3.53 7.99
CA THR A 13 0.83 2.85 7.66
C THR A 13 0.99 2.69 6.15
N TYR A 14 2.15 3.08 5.64
CA TYR A 14 2.57 2.85 4.26
C TYR A 14 2.99 1.40 4.07
N ALA A 15 2.29 0.66 3.21
CA ALA A 15 2.50 -0.76 3.03
C ALA A 15 2.07 -1.24 1.64
N GLY A 16 2.69 -2.32 1.17
CA GLY A 16 2.40 -3.02 -0.08
C GLY A 16 3.55 -3.99 -0.35
N HIS A 17 3.27 -5.22 -0.78
CA HIS A 17 4.30 -6.24 -0.98
C HIS A 17 3.79 -7.43 -1.80
N SER A 18 4.67 -7.99 -2.64
CA SER A 18 4.51 -9.27 -3.34
C SER A 18 3.36 -9.27 -4.34
N SER A 19 2.11 -9.45 -3.92
CA SER A 19 0.93 -9.50 -4.78
C SER A 19 -0.21 -8.64 -4.23
N ALA A 20 -1.23 -8.41 -5.06
CA ALA A 20 -2.44 -7.71 -4.66
C ALA A 20 -3.19 -8.44 -3.52
N GLU A 21 -3.27 -9.77 -3.57
CA GLU A 21 -3.91 -10.61 -2.55
C GLU A 21 -3.15 -10.59 -1.22
N ALA A 22 -1.82 -10.70 -1.28
CA ALA A 22 -0.96 -10.62 -0.10
C ALA A 22 -1.07 -9.24 0.57
N SER A 23 -1.01 -8.18 -0.24
CA SER A 23 -1.17 -6.79 0.22
C SER A 23 -2.55 -6.56 0.83
N ASN A 24 -3.62 -7.04 0.20
CA ASN A 24 -4.99 -6.95 0.74
C ASN A 24 -5.13 -7.67 2.08
N THR A 25 -4.51 -8.85 2.22
CA THR A 25 -4.50 -9.61 3.48
C THR A 25 -3.80 -8.82 4.59
N LEU A 26 -2.66 -8.20 4.28
CA LEU A 26 -1.94 -7.30 5.19
C LEU A 26 -2.80 -6.09 5.59
N TYR A 27 -3.45 -5.42 4.63
CA TYR A 27 -4.31 -4.26 4.90
C TYR A 27 -5.45 -4.62 5.84
N LYS A 28 -6.17 -5.71 5.57
CA LYS A 28 -7.24 -6.20 6.44
C LYS A 28 -6.74 -6.53 7.85
N LYS A 29 -5.54 -7.12 7.97
CA LYS A 29 -4.92 -7.41 9.27
C LYS A 29 -4.61 -6.13 10.03
N ASN A 30 -4.10 -5.09 9.37
CA ASN A 30 -3.78 -3.82 10.01
C ASN A 30 -5.04 -3.04 10.42
N LEU A 31 -6.07 -3.03 9.57
CA LEU A 31 -7.37 -2.44 9.89
C LEU A 31 -7.97 -3.10 11.15
N LYS A 32 -7.95 -4.44 11.23
CA LYS A 32 -8.38 -5.18 12.43
C LYS A 32 -7.55 -4.85 13.69
N LYS A 33 -6.33 -4.33 13.53
CA LYS A 33 -5.43 -3.91 14.62
C LYS A 33 -5.54 -2.43 14.97
N GLY A 34 -6.49 -1.69 14.38
CA GLY A 34 -6.74 -0.28 14.70
C GLY A 34 -6.08 0.73 13.77
N GLN A 35 -5.51 0.30 12.63
CA GLN A 35 -5.20 1.23 11.54
C GLN A 35 -6.51 1.85 11.01
N THR A 36 -6.52 3.15 10.77
CA THR A 36 -7.74 3.89 10.42
C THR A 36 -7.75 4.41 8.98
N GLY A 37 -6.66 4.25 8.23
CA GLY A 37 -6.60 4.57 6.80
C GLY A 37 -5.56 3.73 6.07
N LEU A 38 -5.66 3.62 4.74
CA LEU A 38 -4.73 2.85 3.91
C LEU A 38 -3.75 3.77 3.16
N SER A 39 -2.51 3.32 2.99
CA SER A 39 -1.51 3.98 2.14
C SER A 39 -0.72 2.90 1.41
N VAL A 40 -0.78 2.90 0.07
CA VAL A 40 -0.31 1.79 -0.76
C VAL A 40 1.10 2.05 -1.26
N ALA A 41 2.01 1.10 -1.05
CA ALA A 41 3.34 1.08 -1.64
C ALA A 41 3.35 0.24 -2.92
N PHE A 42 3.64 0.87 -4.06
CA PHE A 42 3.73 0.20 -5.37
C PHE A 42 5.14 -0.32 -5.63
N ASP A 43 5.27 -1.34 -6.48
CA ASP A 43 6.58 -1.79 -6.93
C ASP A 43 7.23 -0.80 -7.93
N LEU A 44 8.48 -1.05 -8.31
CA LEU A 44 9.20 -0.14 -9.21
C LEU A 44 8.59 -0.12 -10.63
N PRO A 45 8.21 -1.24 -11.26
CA PRO A 45 7.52 -1.25 -12.55
C PRO A 45 6.26 -0.36 -12.55
N THR A 46 5.35 -0.51 -11.57
CA THR A 46 4.16 0.34 -11.47
C THR A 46 4.52 1.81 -11.29
N GLN A 47 5.52 2.13 -10.45
CA GLN A 47 5.96 3.52 -10.24
C GLN A 47 6.55 4.16 -11.51
N THR A 48 7.13 3.35 -12.39
CA THR A 48 7.81 3.80 -13.61
C THR A 48 6.97 3.62 -14.88
N GLY A 49 5.75 3.09 -14.77
CA GLY A 49 4.80 2.94 -15.87
C GLY A 49 5.01 1.71 -16.74
N TYR A 50 5.65 0.66 -16.21
CA TYR A 50 5.81 -0.62 -16.90
C TYR A 50 4.84 -1.67 -16.39
N ASP A 51 4.24 -2.41 -17.34
CA ASP A 51 3.53 -3.64 -17.03
C ASP A 51 4.49 -4.71 -16.51
N SER A 52 3.94 -5.65 -15.74
CA SER A 52 4.71 -6.70 -15.07
C SER A 52 5.43 -7.65 -16.04
N ASP A 53 4.95 -7.76 -17.28
CA ASP A 53 5.55 -8.57 -18.35
C ASP A 53 6.54 -7.78 -19.24
N HIS A 54 6.70 -6.47 -19.00
CA HIS A 54 7.65 -5.65 -19.73
C HIS A 54 9.09 -6.09 -19.46
N ILE A 55 9.94 -6.12 -20.49
CA ILE A 55 11.32 -6.63 -20.38
C ILE A 55 12.15 -5.89 -19.31
N LEU A 56 11.90 -4.59 -19.12
CA LEU A 56 12.58 -3.76 -18.12
C LEU A 56 12.02 -3.93 -16.69
N ALA A 57 10.85 -4.56 -16.53
CA ALA A 57 10.25 -4.84 -15.22
C ALA A 57 10.84 -6.08 -14.54
N LYS A 58 11.51 -6.95 -15.32
CA LYS A 58 12.01 -8.25 -14.86
C LYS A 58 12.92 -8.10 -13.64
N GLY A 59 12.55 -8.77 -12.56
CA GLY A 59 13.29 -8.79 -11.30
C GLY A 59 12.89 -7.71 -10.30
N GLU A 60 12.03 -6.77 -10.68
CA GLU A 60 11.52 -5.70 -9.80
C GLU A 60 10.03 -5.84 -9.48
N VAL A 61 9.30 -6.67 -10.23
CA VAL A 61 7.88 -6.99 -10.00
C VAL A 61 7.65 -7.50 -8.57
N GLY A 62 6.84 -6.77 -7.81
CA GLY A 62 6.44 -7.11 -6.44
C GLY A 62 7.55 -7.03 -5.38
N LYS A 63 8.76 -6.57 -5.72
CA LYS A 63 9.94 -6.59 -4.84
C LYS A 63 9.86 -5.57 -3.71
N VAL A 64 9.47 -4.35 -4.04
CA VAL A 64 9.44 -3.20 -3.11
C VAL A 64 8.02 -2.71 -2.79
N GLY A 65 7.01 -3.32 -3.41
CA GLY A 65 5.62 -2.92 -3.27
C GLY A 65 4.67 -3.91 -3.92
N VAL A 66 3.40 -3.52 -4.07
CA VAL A 66 2.41 -4.29 -4.81
C VAL A 66 2.54 -4.00 -6.32
N PRO A 67 2.61 -5.03 -7.18
CA PRO A 67 2.57 -4.85 -8.63
C PRO A 67 1.14 -4.51 -9.07
N ILE A 68 1.01 -3.51 -9.93
CA ILE A 68 -0.20 -3.14 -10.67
C ILE A 68 0.18 -2.92 -12.13
N SER A 69 -0.53 -3.58 -13.03
CA SER A 69 -0.37 -3.50 -14.48
C SER A 69 -1.75 -3.41 -15.10
#